data_AF-A0A0N8SR35-F1
#
_entry.id   AF-A0A0N8SR35-F1
#
_cell.length_a   1.000
_cell.length_b   1.000
_cell.length_c   1.000
_cell.angle_alpha   90.00
_cell.angle_beta   90.00
_cell.angle_gamma   90.00
#
_symmetry.space_group_name_H-M   'P 1'
#
loop_
_entity.id
_entity.type
_entity.pdbx_description
1 polymer ?
#
loop_
_entity_poly.entity_id
_entity_poly.type
_entity_poly.pdbx_seq_one_letter_code
_entity_poly.pdbx_strand_id
1 'polypeptide(L)'
;MQAANRIKKGGFAVVTGRVKSVQRNRGGVWIELDGSLVLRVAPDLLSAFDVAKLERLKGQRIEARGWVVDRSRRGGLQSGQARWLMPLTHPAMLNP
;
A
#
# COMPACT_ATOMS: atom_id res chain seq x y z
N MET A 1 4.19 13.89 -8.49
CA MET A 1 4.01 12.88 -7.43
C MET A 1 3.11 13.47 -6.35
N GLN A 2 2.19 12.68 -5.79
CA GLN A 2 1.24 13.13 -4.77
C GLN A 2 1.62 12.54 -3.40
N ALA A 3 1.48 13.30 -2.31
CA ALA A 3 1.67 12.73 -0.98
C ALA A 3 0.55 11.71 -0.67
N ALA A 4 0.89 10.57 -0.05
CA ALA A 4 -0.07 9.52 0.29
C ALA A 4 -1.25 10.03 1.14
N ASN A 5 -1.01 11.01 2.02
CA ASN A 5 -2.03 11.67 2.84
C ASN A 5 -3.00 12.59 2.08
N ARG A 6 -2.76 12.88 0.79
CA ARG A 6 -3.61 13.75 -0.05
C ARG A 6 -4.57 12.97 -0.95
N ILE A 7 -4.63 11.64 -0.87
CA ILE A 7 -5.56 10.84 -1.68
C ILE A 7 -7.00 11.09 -1.22
N LYS A 8 -7.84 11.57 -2.15
CA LYS A 8 -9.26 11.88 -1.92
C LYS A 8 -10.21 11.19 -2.90
N LYS A 9 -9.69 10.59 -3.96
CA LYS A 9 -10.43 9.87 -5.01
C LYS A 9 -9.63 8.67 -5.50
N GLY A 10 -10.33 7.67 -6.05
CA GLY A 10 -9.69 6.56 -6.74
C GLY A 10 -9.14 6.96 -8.11
N GLY A 11 -8.35 6.07 -8.72
CA GLY A 11 -7.68 6.29 -10.01
C GLY A 11 -6.20 5.97 -9.97
N PHE A 12 -5.51 6.10 -11.10
CA PHE A 12 -4.04 5.98 -11.14
C PHE A 12 -3.38 7.10 -10.34
N ALA A 13 -2.38 6.75 -9.52
CA ALA A 13 -1.58 7.69 -8.77
C ALA A 13 -0.12 7.25 -8.66
N VAL A 14 0.77 8.23 -8.65
CA VAL A 14 2.16 8.08 -8.18
C VAL A 14 2.25 8.79 -6.85
N VAL A 15 2.45 8.00 -5.78
CA VAL A 15 2.43 8.48 -4.41
C VAL A 15 3.79 8.39 -3.74
N THR A 16 4.10 9.35 -2.88
CA THR A 16 5.24 9.28 -1.96
C THR A 16 4.71 9.32 -0.52
N GLY A 17 5.27 8.50 0.36
CA GLY A 17 4.86 8.45 1.76
C GLY A 17 5.88 7.77 2.65
N ARG A 18 5.84 8.07 3.94
CA ARG A 18 6.61 7.36 4.96
C ARG A 18 5.86 6.11 5.39
N VAL A 19 6.51 4.96 5.39
CA VAL A 19 5.91 3.70 5.86
C VAL A 19 5.75 3.75 7.37
N LYS A 20 4.50 3.64 7.85
CA LYS A 20 4.14 3.55 9.27
C LYS A 20 4.28 2.13 9.80
N SER A 21 3.76 1.16 9.04
CA SER A 21 3.72 -0.24 9.44
C SER A 21 3.85 -1.16 8.23
N VAL A 22 4.41 -2.35 8.46
CA VAL A 22 4.38 -3.45 7.51
C VAL A 22 3.82 -4.66 8.25
N GLN A 23 2.80 -5.31 7.69
CA GLN A 23 2.15 -6.48 8.28
C GLN A 23 2.09 -7.60 7.24
N ARG A 24 2.47 -8.81 7.65
CA ARG A 24 2.33 -10.02 6.84
C ARG A 24 1.31 -10.95 7.49
N ASN A 25 0.29 -11.34 6.73
CA ASN A 25 -0.76 -12.25 7.19
C ASN A 25 -1.30 -13.08 6.02
N ARG A 26 -2.39 -13.85 6.25
CA ARG A 26 -3.04 -14.66 5.20
C ARG A 26 -3.53 -13.83 4.00
N GLY A 27 -3.76 -12.53 4.18
CA GLY A 27 -4.13 -11.60 3.12
C GLY A 27 -2.96 -11.06 2.30
N GLY A 28 -1.72 -11.43 2.63
CA GLY A 28 -0.49 -11.03 1.95
C GLY A 28 0.35 -10.06 2.80
N VAL A 29 1.10 -9.18 2.13
CA VAL A 29 1.87 -8.11 2.78
C VAL A 29 1.13 -6.79 2.63
N TRP A 30 0.90 -6.11 3.75
CA TRP A 30 0.26 -4.82 3.86
C TRP A 30 1.29 -3.78 4.30
N ILE A 31 1.43 -2.69 3.55
CA ILE A 31 2.38 -1.61 3.81
C ILE A 31 1.56 -0.33 4.00
N GLU A 32 1.45 0.13 5.24
CA GLU A 32 0.69 1.32 5.59
C GLU A 32 1.57 2.56 5.46
N LEU A 33 1.11 3.57 4.73
CA LEU A 33 1.79 4.85 4.60
C LEU A 33 1.21 5.88 5.56
N ASP A 34 1.92 6.98 5.75
CA ASP A 34 1.39 8.15 6.44
C ASP A 34 0.15 8.70 5.74
N GLY A 35 -0.97 8.71 6.47
CA GLY A 35 -2.28 9.12 5.97
C GLY A 35 -3.23 7.95 5.86
N SER A 36 -4.02 7.92 4.79
CA SER A 36 -5.14 6.96 4.64
C SER A 36 -4.93 5.97 3.49
N LEU A 37 -3.69 5.76 3.03
CA LEU A 37 -3.33 4.85 1.95
C LEU A 37 -2.53 3.65 2.46
N VAL A 38 -2.98 2.46 2.08
CA VAL A 38 -2.26 1.20 2.30
C VAL A 38 -1.93 0.55 0.95
N LEU A 39 -0.74 -0.03 0.85
CA LEU A 39 -0.33 -0.86 -0.28
C LEU A 39 -0.52 -2.33 0.09
N ARG A 40 -0.86 -3.17 -0.89
CA ARG A 40 -1.01 -4.62 -0.66
C ARG A 40 -0.33 -5.43 -1.75
N VAL A 41 0.52 -6.37 -1.35
CA VAL A 41 0.95 -7.49 -2.19
C VAL A 41 0.10 -8.69 -1.82
N ALA A 42 -0.67 -9.23 -2.77
CA ALA A 42 -1.52 -10.39 -2.55
C ALA A 42 -0.70 -11.69 -2.40
N PRO A 43 -1.21 -12.72 -1.68
CA PRO A 43 -0.44 -13.93 -1.38
C PRO A 43 0.13 -14.65 -2.61
N ASP A 44 -0.67 -14.72 -3.67
CA ASP A 44 -0.34 -15.33 -4.97
C ASP A 44 0.76 -14.59 -5.74
N LEU A 45 1.01 -13.33 -5.39
CA LEU A 45 2.04 -12.50 -6.02
C LEU A 45 3.32 -12.41 -5.18
N LEU A 46 3.34 -12.93 -3.94
CA LEU A 46 4.49 -12.78 -3.05
C LEU A 46 5.79 -13.37 -3.62
N SER A 47 5.71 -14.42 -4.45
CA SER A 47 6.88 -15.04 -5.08
C SER A 47 7.61 -14.09 -6.05
N ALA A 48 6.94 -13.06 -6.58
CA ALA A 48 7.55 -12.06 -7.44
C ALA A 48 8.25 -10.94 -6.65
N PHE A 49 8.03 -10.83 -5.34
CA PHE A 49 8.57 -9.75 -4.51
C PHE A 49 9.66 -10.26 -3.57
N ASP A 50 10.66 -9.41 -3.32
CA ASP A 50 11.58 -9.60 -2.19
C ASP A 50 10.86 -9.22 -0.89
N VAL A 51 10.21 -10.20 -0.27
CA VAL A 51 9.42 -10.00 0.96
C VAL A 51 10.28 -9.51 2.13
N ALA A 52 11.53 -9.98 2.23
CA ALA A 52 12.43 -9.54 3.29
C ALA A 52 12.77 -8.05 3.15
N LYS A 53 12.90 -7.56 1.91
CA LYS A 53 13.05 -6.12 1.64
C LYS A 53 11.79 -5.35 1.99
N LEU A 54 10.60 -5.86 1.66
CA LEU A 54 9.32 -5.22 2.02
C LEU A 54 9.15 -5.07 3.54
N GLU A 55 9.48 -6.10 4.31
CA GLU A 55 9.36 -6.10 5.77
C GLU A 55 10.26 -5.04 6.44
N ARG A 56 11.37 -4.67 5.78
CA ARG A 56 12.32 -3.64 6.26
C ARG A 56 11.94 -2.21 5.90
N LEU A 57 10.86 -1.99 5.16
CA LEU A 57 10.46 -0.65 4.70
C LEU A 57 9.94 0.25 5.83
N LYS A 58 9.59 -0.31 7.00
CA LYS A 58 9.07 0.49 8.13
C LYS A 58 9.98 1.67 8.44
N GLY A 59 9.40 2.87 8.45
CA GLY A 59 10.10 4.12 8.71
C GLY A 59 10.78 4.76 7.50
N GLN A 60 10.91 4.05 6.37
CA GLN A 60 11.47 4.57 5.12
C GLN A 60 10.45 5.39 4.34
N ARG A 61 10.94 6.27 3.45
CA ARG A 61 10.11 7.06 2.55
C ARG A 61 10.15 6.41 1.18
N ILE A 62 9.02 5.90 0.73
CA ILE A 62 8.91 5.15 -0.52
C ILE A 62 8.11 5.92 -1.57
N GLU A 63 8.23 5.48 -2.81
CA GLU A 63 7.34 5.85 -3.90
C GLU A 63 6.58 4.62 -4.41
N ALA A 64 5.26 4.74 -4.55
CA ALA A 64 4.42 3.69 -5.12
C ALA A 64 3.59 4.21 -6.29
N ARG A 65 3.38 3.36 -7.30
CA ARG A 65 2.68 3.68 -8.54
C ARG A 65 1.61 2.65 -8.78
N GLY A 66 0.37 3.07 -9.01
CA GLY A 66 -0.70 2.12 -9.30
C GLY A 66 -2.08 2.70 -9.19
N TRP A 67 -3.08 1.82 -9.31
CA TRP A 67 -4.47 2.19 -9.20
C TRP A 67 -4.93 2.20 -7.74
N VAL A 68 -5.42 3.35 -7.29
CA VAL A 68 -6.01 3.52 -5.97
C VAL A 68 -7.50 3.20 -6.02
N VAL A 69 -7.96 2.36 -5.11
CA VAL A 69 -9.38 1.99 -4.95
C VAL A 69 -9.91 2.37 -3.57
N ASP A 70 -11.20 2.72 -3.53
CA ASP A 70 -11.94 3.01 -2.30
C ASP A 70 -12.48 1.71 -1.69
N ARG A 71 -11.87 1.23 -0.60
CA ARG A 71 -12.35 -0.01 0.04
C ARG A 71 -13.47 0.21 1.06
N SER A 72 -13.85 1.45 1.38
CA SER A 72 -15.00 1.70 2.26
C SER A 72 -16.33 1.24 1.63
N ARG A 73 -16.38 1.13 0.30
CA ARG A 73 -17.57 0.72 -0.45
C ARG A 73 -17.80 -0.79 -0.51
N ARG A 74 -16.82 -1.61 -0.10
CA ARG A 74 -16.90 -3.08 -0.17
C ARG A 74 -17.36 -3.75 1.14
N GLY A 75 -17.70 -2.96 2.17
CA GLY A 75 -18.03 -3.45 3.50
C GLY A 75 -16.80 -3.94 4.29
N GLY A 76 -16.90 -4.00 5.62
CA GLY A 76 -15.86 -4.59 6.49
C GLY A 76 -14.68 -3.69 6.86
N LEU A 77 -14.68 -2.40 6.47
CA LEU A 77 -13.65 -1.45 6.93
C LEU A 77 -13.94 -1.02 8.37
N GLN A 78 -13.14 -1.50 9.32
CA GLN A 78 -13.23 -1.09 10.72
C GLN A 78 -12.69 0.33 10.92
N SER A 79 -13.16 1.00 11.98
CA SER A 79 -12.62 2.31 12.39
C SER A 79 -11.10 2.21 12.60
N GLY A 80 -10.35 3.17 12.06
CA GLY A 80 -8.88 3.20 12.11
C GLY A 80 -8.17 2.51 10.95
N GLN A 81 -8.87 1.75 10.10
CA GLN A 81 -8.25 1.15 8.91
C GLN A 81 -8.17 2.14 7.74
N ALA A 82 -7.03 2.16 7.03
CA ALA A 82 -6.82 3.03 5.86
C ALA A 82 -7.93 2.84 4.80
N ARG A 83 -8.58 3.94 4.38
CA ARG A 83 -9.68 3.88 3.39
C ARG A 83 -9.21 3.50 1.99
N TRP A 84 -8.04 3.98 1.59
CA TRP A 84 -7.53 3.83 0.23
C TRP A 84 -6.57 2.66 0.16
N LEU A 85 -6.72 1.86 -0.90
CA LEU A 85 -5.88 0.70 -1.18
C LEU A 85 -5.24 0.85 -2.55
N MET A 86 -3.94 0.57 -2.65
CA MET A 86 -3.25 0.36 -3.92
C MET A 86 -2.69 -1.07 -3.96
N PRO A 87 -3.26 -1.98 -4.76
CA PRO A 87 -2.65 -3.28 -5.01
C PRO A 87 -1.30 -3.10 -5.72
N LEU A 88 -0.27 -3.79 -5.25
CA LEU A 88 1.01 -3.92 -5.93
C LEU A 88 1.02 -5.26 -6.64
N THR A 89 0.90 -5.24 -7.96
CA THR A 89 0.87 -6.45 -8.79
C THR A 89 2.20 -6.76 -9.45
N HIS A 90 3.17 -5.84 -9.38
CA HIS A 90 4.52 -6.03 -9.92
C HIS A 90 5.55 -5.26 -9.08
N PRO A 91 6.78 -5.77 -8.86
CA PRO A 91 7.81 -5.10 -8.05
C PRO A 91 8.14 -3.67 -8.51
N ALA A 92 8.14 -3.42 -9.82
CA ALA A 92 8.41 -2.10 -10.41
C ALA A 92 7.40 -1.00 -9.99
N MET A 93 6.27 -1.37 -9.39
CA MET A 93 5.30 -0.43 -8.83
C MET A 93 5.80 0.24 -7.55
N LEU A 94 6.86 -0.28 -6.92
CA LEU A 94 7.37 0.18 -5.65
C LEU A 94 8.86 0.53 -5.77
N ASN A 95 9.20 1.76 -5.38
CA ASN A 95 10.57 2.21 -5.26
C ASN A 95 10.86 2.58 -3.79
N PRO A 96 11.71 1.80 -3.08
CA PRO A 96 12.08 2.03 -1.69
C PRO A 96 12.83 3.33 -1.43
#